data_AF-A0AAW9T8J1-F1
#
_entry.id   AF-A0AAW9T8J1-F1
#
_cell.length_a   1.000
_cell.length_b   1.000
_cell.length_c   1.000
_cell.angle_alpha   90.00
_cell.angle_beta   90.00
_cell.angle_gamma   90.00
#
_symmetry.space_group_name_H-M   'P 1'
#
loop_
_entity.id
_entity.type
_entity.pdbx_description
1 polymer ?
#
loop_
_entity_poly.entity_id
_entity_poly.type
_entity_poly.pdbx_seq_one_letter_code
_entity_poly.pdbx_strand_id
1 'polypeptide(L)'
;MSANDIKYLVLHCSASRCNQDYSVEQLRRDHKARGFYDIGYHFYIRKDGTMTQHRMLLEVGAHARPYNRCSIGICYEGGLDEQG
;
A
#
# COMPACT_ATOMS: atom_id res chain seq x y z
N MET A 1 12.77 -13.15 -3.36
CA MET A 1 13.01 -12.37 -4.59
C MET A 1 14.41 -11.81 -4.54
N SER A 2 15.00 -11.55 -5.69
CA SER A 2 16.19 -10.74 -5.88
C SER A 2 15.79 -9.37 -6.44
N ALA A 3 16.70 -8.40 -6.39
CA ALA A 3 16.46 -7.08 -6.98
C ALA A 3 16.16 -7.16 -8.49
N ASN A 4 16.78 -8.12 -9.20
CA ASN A 4 16.57 -8.33 -10.64
C ASN A 4 15.17 -8.89 -10.99
N ASP A 5 14.42 -9.39 -10.01
CA ASP A 5 13.06 -9.89 -10.22
C ASP A 5 12.01 -8.76 -10.27
N ILE A 6 12.36 -7.56 -9.77
CA ILE A 6 11.46 -6.42 -9.71
C ILE A 6 11.43 -5.72 -11.07
N LYS A 7 10.25 -5.71 -11.69
CA LYS A 7 10.02 -5.15 -13.03
C LYS A 7 9.16 -3.89 -13.01
N TYR A 8 8.34 -3.74 -11.96
CA TYR A 8 7.34 -2.68 -11.87
C TYR A 8 7.37 -1.98 -10.52
N LEU A 9 7.04 -0.68 -10.57
CA LEU A 9 6.48 0.03 -9.44
C LEU A 9 4.98 0.12 -9.66
N VAL A 10 4.18 -0.31 -8.70
CA VAL A 10 2.71 -0.23 -8.79
C VAL A 10 2.21 0.80 -7.80
N LEU A 11 1.65 1.88 -8.32
CA LEU A 11 1.07 2.96 -7.53
C LEU A 11 -0.42 2.67 -7.29
N HIS A 12 -0.84 2.78 -6.02
CA HIS A 12 -2.22 2.65 -5.58
C HIS A 12 -2.63 3.89 -4.77
N CYS A 13 -3.94 4.10 -4.64
CA CYS A 13 -4.53 4.93 -3.61
C CYS A 13 -5.19 4.05 -2.53
N SER A 14 -5.37 4.58 -1.31
CA SER A 14 -6.09 3.89 -0.25
C SER A 14 -7.61 3.89 -0.46
N ALA A 15 -8.11 4.65 -1.43
CA ALA A 15 -9.53 4.93 -1.63
C ALA A 15 -10.18 5.50 -0.36
N SER A 16 -9.46 6.35 0.36
CA SER A 16 -10.00 7.13 1.47
C SER A 16 -10.38 8.53 0.97
N ARG A 17 -11.38 9.15 1.62
CA ARG A 17 -11.83 10.51 1.32
C ARG A 17 -10.74 11.53 1.63
N CYS A 18 -10.68 12.59 0.83
CA CYS A 18 -9.68 13.65 1.00
C CYS A 18 -9.81 14.40 2.34
N ASN A 19 -11.04 14.52 2.87
CA ASN A 19 -11.38 15.23 4.11
C ASN A 19 -11.30 14.34 5.37
N GLN A 20 -10.80 13.11 5.25
CA GLN A 20 -10.61 12.20 6.38
C GLN A 20 -9.18 11.68 6.43
N ASP A 21 -8.66 11.53 7.64
CA ASP A 21 -7.35 10.93 7.86
C ASP A 21 -7.46 9.41 7.90
N TYR A 22 -6.60 8.75 7.13
CA TYR A 22 -6.47 7.30 7.09
C TYR A 22 -5.07 6.88 7.52
N SER A 23 -4.95 6.53 8.80
CA SER A 23 -3.67 6.23 9.44
C SER A 23 -3.11 4.86 9.04
N VAL A 24 -1.82 4.65 9.29
CA VAL A 24 -1.13 3.36 9.09
C VAL A 24 -1.81 2.24 9.90
N GLU A 25 -2.25 2.54 11.12
CA GLU A 25 -2.93 1.58 12.00
C GLU A 25 -4.29 1.18 11.42
N GLN A 26 -5.01 2.12 10.81
CA GLN A 26 -6.27 1.85 10.12
C GLN A 26 -6.04 0.99 8.88
N LEU A 27 -5.08 1.37 8.03
CA LEU A 27 -4.64 0.57 6.89
C LEU A 27 -4.28 -0.87 7.27
N ARG A 28 -3.49 -1.04 8.34
CA ARG A 28 -3.13 -2.37 8.86
C ARG A 28 -4.35 -3.15 9.30
N ARG A 29 -5.26 -2.53 10.07
CA ARG A 29 -6.48 -3.18 10.56
C ARG A 29 -7.32 -3.68 9.40
N ASP A 30 -7.53 -2.84 8.39
CA ASP A 30 -8.42 -3.15 7.26
C ASP A 30 -7.81 -4.24 6.36
N HIS A 31 -6.50 -4.22 6.14
CA HIS A 31 -5.80 -5.29 5.45
C HIS A 31 -5.88 -6.63 6.20
N LYS A 32 -5.73 -6.61 7.53
CA LYS A 32 -5.91 -7.82 8.36
C LYS A 32 -7.36 -8.31 8.32
N ALA A 33 -8.35 -7.41 8.36
CA ALA A 33 -9.76 -7.77 8.22
C ALA A 33 -10.08 -8.43 6.86
N ARG A 34 -9.34 -8.08 5.81
CA ARG A 34 -9.40 -8.71 4.48
C ARG A 34 -8.64 -10.06 4.39
N GLY A 35 -8.09 -10.54 5.50
CA GLY A 35 -7.35 -11.80 5.56
C GLY A 35 -5.89 -11.70 5.13
N PHE A 36 -5.33 -10.49 5.02
CA PHE A 36 -3.89 -10.35 4.78
C PHE A 36 -3.12 -10.55 6.09
N TYR A 37 -1.89 -11.05 6.00
CA TYR A 37 -1.01 -11.20 7.16
C TYR A 37 -0.69 -9.85 7.84
N ASP A 38 -0.41 -8.83 7.03
CA ASP A 38 -0.18 -7.44 7.43
C ASP A 38 -0.44 -6.54 6.18
N ILE A 39 -0.05 -5.27 6.24
CA ILE A 39 -0.17 -4.33 5.13
C ILE A 39 0.41 -4.93 3.83
N GLY A 40 -0.38 -4.91 2.76
CA GLY A 40 -0.03 -5.51 1.47
C GLY A 40 0.99 -4.71 0.64
N TYR A 41 1.23 -3.45 0.98
CA TYR A 41 2.15 -2.54 0.28
C TYR A 41 3.56 -2.56 0.90
N HIS A 42 4.55 -2.13 0.12
CA HIS A 42 5.91 -1.90 0.61
C HIS A 42 6.01 -0.53 1.28
N PHE A 43 5.38 0.48 0.65
CA PHE A 43 5.35 1.85 1.16
C PHE A 43 3.93 2.38 1.26
N TYR A 44 3.70 3.20 2.28
CA TYR A 44 2.51 4.03 2.43
C TYR A 44 2.89 5.49 2.65
N ILE A 45 2.29 6.40 1.87
CA ILE A 45 2.55 7.84 1.90
C ILE A 45 1.29 8.55 2.38
N ARG A 46 1.40 9.29 3.48
CA ARG A 46 0.29 10.06 4.06
C ARG A 46 0.08 11.40 3.37
N LYS A 47 -1.06 12.05 3.62
CA LYS A 47 -1.39 13.37 3.04
C LYS A 47 -0.39 14.46 3.37
N ASP A 48 0.28 14.35 4.52
CA ASP A 48 1.33 15.27 4.98
C ASP A 48 2.70 14.99 4.34
N GLY A 49 2.80 13.98 3.47
CA GLY A 49 4.05 13.53 2.83
C GLY A 49 4.86 12.54 3.67
N THR A 50 4.43 12.19 4.90
CA THR A 50 5.09 11.18 5.72
C THR A 50 5.05 9.83 5.02
N MET A 51 6.22 9.23 4.81
CA MET A 51 6.36 7.91 4.21
C MET A 51 6.72 6.88 5.29
N THR A 52 6.05 5.73 5.24
CA THR A 52 6.38 4.57 6.08
C THR A 52 6.63 3.34 5.21
N GLN A 53 7.59 2.51 5.64
CA GLN A 53 7.88 1.22 5.01
C GLN A 53 7.25 0.09 5.84
N HIS A 54 6.67 -0.90 5.17
CA HIS A 54 6.01 -2.04 5.80
C HIS A 54 6.65 -3.35 5.35
N ARG A 55 6.39 -3.79 4.12
CA ARG A 55 7.09 -4.95 3.55
C ARG A 55 8.48 -4.56 3.09
N MET A 56 9.43 -5.48 3.26
CA MET A 56 10.79 -5.30 2.72
C MET A 56 10.76 -5.37 1.19
N LEU A 57 11.67 -4.66 0.50
CA LEU A 57 11.69 -4.57 -0.97
C LEU A 57 11.75 -5.94 -1.69
N LEU A 58 12.31 -6.96 -1.04
CA LEU A 58 12.45 -8.32 -1.58
C LEU A 58 11.45 -9.33 -0.98
N GLU A 59 10.55 -8.86 -0.11
CA GLU A 59 9.41 -9.62 0.38
C GLU A 59 8.26 -9.52 -0.62
N VAL A 60 7.54 -10.62 -0.86
CA VAL A 60 6.40 -10.62 -1.79
C VAL A 60 5.26 -9.78 -1.21
N GLY A 61 4.78 -8.80 -1.98
CA GLY A 61 3.64 -7.96 -1.61
C GLY A 61 2.27 -8.64 -1.70
N ALA A 62 1.22 -7.93 -1.29
CA ALA A 62 -0.17 -8.35 -1.45
C ALA A 62 -1.03 -7.17 -1.95
N HIS A 63 -0.64 -6.57 -3.07
CA HIS A 63 -1.22 -5.31 -3.58
C HIS A 63 -1.75 -5.41 -5.01
N ALA A 64 -1.13 -6.20 -5.89
CA ALA A 64 -1.54 -6.35 -7.28
C ALA A 64 -1.32 -7.79 -7.75
N ARG A 65 -2.40 -8.58 -7.86
CA ARG A 65 -2.31 -9.92 -8.49
C ARG A 65 -2.42 -9.76 -10.02
N PRO A 66 -1.61 -10.48 -10.82
CA PRO A 66 -0.57 -11.45 -10.45
C PRO A 66 0.84 -10.86 -10.19
N TYR A 67 1.00 -9.54 -10.23
CA TYR A 67 2.29 -8.83 -10.24
C TYR A 67 3.07 -8.78 -8.91
N ASN A 68 2.48 -9.19 -7.77
CA ASN A 68 3.09 -9.14 -6.44
C ASN A 68 4.53 -9.71 -6.34
N ARG A 69 4.90 -10.66 -7.21
CA ARG A 69 6.23 -11.32 -7.22
C ARG A 69 7.27 -10.62 -8.09
N CYS A 70 6.91 -9.52 -8.76
CA CYS A 70 7.81 -8.78 -9.64
C CYS A 70 7.58 -7.27 -9.55
N SER A 71 7.09 -6.79 -8.41
CA SER A 71 6.77 -5.36 -8.25
C SER A 71 6.85 -4.86 -6.83
N ILE A 72 7.16 -3.58 -6.70
CA ILE A 72 7.05 -2.82 -5.45
C ILE A 72 5.73 -2.06 -5.45
N GLY A 73 4.81 -2.41 -4.56
CA GLY A 73 3.56 -1.67 -4.30
C GLY A 73 3.77 -0.46 -3.40
N ILE A 74 3.34 0.70 -3.88
CA ILE A 74 3.33 1.99 -3.18
C ILE A 74 1.87 2.46 -3.10
N CYS A 75 1.41 2.81 -1.92
CA CYS A 75 0.07 3.35 -1.73
C CYS A 75 0.15 4.77 -1.16
N TYR A 76 -0.65 5.70 -1.68
CA TYR A 76 -0.84 7.00 -1.05
C TYR A 76 -2.22 7.11 -0.37
N GLU A 77 -2.28 7.89 0.70
CA GLU A 77 -3.49 8.24 1.43
C GLU A 77 -4.40 9.11 0.56
N GLY A 78 -5.62 8.65 0.30
CA GLY A 78 -6.64 9.38 -0.45
C GLY A 78 -7.16 8.62 -1.66
N GLY A 79 -7.57 9.38 -2.69
CA GLY A 79 -8.07 8.86 -3.95
C GLY A 79 -9.58 9.07 -4.16
N LEU A 80 -10.32 9.46 -3.12
CA LEU A 80 -11.73 9.83 -3.19
C LEU A 80 -11.92 11.31 -2.83
N ASP A 81 -13.01 11.91 -3.32
CA ASP A 81 -13.41 13.26 -2.94
C ASP A 81 -14.13 13.27 -1.57
N GLU A 82 -14.77 14.40 -1.23
CA GLU A 82 -15.47 14.56 0.05
C GLU A 82 -16.73 13.69 0.16
N GLN A 83 -17.31 13.29 -0.97
CA GLN A 83 -18.55 12.52 -1.08
C GLN A 83 -18.25 11.00 -1.14
N GLY A 84 -17.05 10.63 -1.58
CA GLY A 84 -16.59 9.24 -1.66
C GLY A 84 -16.57 8.78 -3.11
#